data_AF-A0A351KRU3-F1
#
_entry.id   AF-A0A351KRU3-F1
#
_cell.length_a   1.000
_cell.length_b   1.000
_cell.length_c   1.000
_cell.angle_alpha   90.00
_cell.angle_beta   90.00
_cell.angle_gamma   90.00
#
_symmetry.space_group_name_H-M   'P 1'
#
loop_
_entity.id
_entity.type
_entity.pdbx_description
1 polymer ?
#
loop_
_entity_poly.entity_id
_entity_poly.type
_entity_poly.pdbx_seq_one_letter_code
_entity_poly.pdbx_strand_id
1 'polypeptide(L)'
;WFDLSPTLHFKANSDRSNVKAFSVLNPMTNGLDYALWNESHAHMLKLAANRPEVDRIFVNARIKDELCRSTTGDRGWLRKIRPWYYHEDHFHMRLTCPPDSPSCVRQEPIPPGDGCEALDWWLSKPAEPTPDRKTPSAPKPALPAECRSVLAD
;
A
#
# COMPACT_ATOMS: atom_id res chain seq x y z
N TRP A 1 -6.20 6.64 -2.70
CA TRP A 1 -6.00 7.14 -4.07
C TRP A 1 -4.83 8.11 -4.06
N PHE A 2 -4.10 8.18 -5.17
CA PHE A 2 -3.06 9.20 -5.38
C PHE A 2 -3.59 10.45 -6.09
N ASP A 3 -4.90 10.54 -6.34
CA ASP A 3 -5.51 11.82 -6.72
C ASP A 3 -5.54 12.79 -5.54
N LEU A 4 -4.69 13.82 -5.60
CA LEU A 4 -4.61 14.90 -4.61
C LEU A 4 -5.28 16.20 -5.09
N SER A 5 -6.10 16.13 -6.15
CA SER A 5 -6.77 17.32 -6.68
C SER A 5 -7.67 17.97 -5.62
N PRO A 6 -7.51 19.28 -5.35
CA PRO A 6 -8.34 19.97 -4.37
C PRO A 6 -9.81 20.04 -4.81
N THR A 7 -10.12 19.81 -6.09
CA THR A 7 -11.47 19.89 -6.65
C THR A 7 -12.26 18.59 -6.58
N LEU A 8 -11.66 17.49 -6.10
CA LEU A 8 -12.32 16.19 -5.98
C LEU A 8 -13.65 16.26 -5.21
N HIS A 9 -13.70 17.06 -4.16
CA HIS A 9 -14.87 17.18 -3.31
C HIS A 9 -16.10 17.75 -4.06
N PHE A 10 -15.91 18.57 -5.10
CA PHE A 10 -17.01 19.11 -5.91
C PHE A 10 -17.76 18.03 -6.69
N LYS A 11 -17.11 16.90 -6.99
CA LYS A 11 -17.70 15.77 -7.72
C LYS A 11 -17.89 14.53 -6.84
N ALA A 12 -17.71 14.65 -5.52
CA ALA A 12 -17.69 13.51 -4.62
C ALA A 12 -18.92 12.60 -4.77
N ASN A 13 -20.13 13.15 -4.97
CA ASN A 13 -21.34 12.35 -5.11
C ASN A 13 -21.38 11.52 -6.41
N SER A 14 -21.01 12.11 -7.55
CA SER A 14 -20.99 11.38 -8.83
C SER A 14 -19.85 10.39 -8.90
N ASP A 15 -18.70 10.78 -8.33
CA ASP A 15 -17.46 10.04 -8.47
C ASP A 15 -17.31 8.98 -7.38
N ARG A 16 -18.04 9.04 -6.25
CA ARG A 16 -17.92 8.07 -5.14
C ARG A 16 -17.90 6.62 -5.61
N SER A 17 -18.80 6.25 -6.53
CA SER A 17 -18.90 4.89 -7.07
C SER A 17 -18.08 4.67 -8.35
N ASN A 18 -17.49 5.73 -8.91
CA ASN A 18 -16.84 5.75 -10.22
C ASN A 18 -15.49 6.51 -10.20
N VAL A 19 -14.80 6.52 -9.07
CA VAL A 19 -13.52 7.26 -8.92
C VAL A 19 -12.56 6.74 -9.96
N LYS A 20 -11.99 7.65 -10.76
CA LYS A 20 -10.99 7.27 -11.76
C LYS A 20 -9.70 6.86 -11.06
N ALA A 21 -9.21 5.68 -11.43
CA ALA A 21 -7.96 5.11 -10.96
C ALA A 21 -6.84 5.41 -11.98
N PHE A 22 -6.25 6.61 -11.94
CA PHE A 22 -5.11 6.89 -12.82
C PHE A 22 -3.83 6.32 -12.21
N SER A 23 -3.02 5.67 -13.03
CA SER A 23 -1.69 5.22 -12.62
C SER A 23 -0.73 6.40 -12.51
N VAL A 24 0.07 6.45 -11.45
CA VAL A 24 1.22 7.37 -11.33
C VAL A 24 2.49 6.83 -11.99
N LEU A 25 2.42 5.68 -12.66
CA LEU A 25 3.54 5.13 -13.43
C LEU A 25 3.50 5.65 -14.87
N ASN A 26 4.68 5.86 -15.44
CA ASN A 26 4.81 6.22 -16.83
C ASN A 26 4.80 4.94 -17.69
N PRO A 27 3.87 4.76 -18.65
CA PRO A 27 3.76 3.53 -19.44
C PRO A 27 4.91 3.30 -20.43
N MET A 28 5.69 4.35 -20.73
CA MET A 28 6.82 4.30 -21.66
C MET A 28 8.17 4.09 -20.95
N THR A 29 8.21 4.22 -19.63
CA THR A 29 9.44 4.08 -18.83
C THR A 29 9.24 3.12 -17.68
N ASN A 30 10.32 2.73 -17.01
CA ASN A 30 10.25 1.82 -15.87
C ASN A 30 10.20 2.59 -14.54
N GLY A 31 9.37 3.65 -14.46
CA GLY A 31 9.38 4.62 -13.36
C GLY A 31 8.09 5.43 -13.23
N LEU A 32 8.12 6.47 -12.39
CA LEU A 32 6.98 7.33 -12.14
C LEU A 32 6.77 8.33 -13.29
N ASP A 33 5.51 8.70 -13.51
CA ASP A 33 5.14 9.85 -14.33
C ASP A 33 5.18 11.12 -13.46
N TYR A 34 6.22 11.93 -13.61
CA TYR A 34 6.39 13.17 -12.85
C TYR A 34 5.42 14.29 -13.24
N ALA A 35 4.59 14.13 -14.28
CA ALA A 35 3.45 15.01 -14.50
C ALA A 35 2.32 14.74 -13.50
N LEU A 36 2.27 13.52 -12.94
CA LEU A 36 1.27 13.08 -11.98
C LEU A 36 1.84 12.97 -10.56
N TRP A 37 3.03 12.39 -10.41
CA TRP A 37 3.73 12.25 -9.14
C TRP A 37 4.51 13.51 -8.77
N ASN A 38 4.40 13.93 -7.52
CA ASN A 38 5.14 15.06 -6.95
C ASN A 38 5.31 14.91 -5.43
N GLU A 39 6.08 15.80 -4.82
CA GLU A 39 6.41 15.82 -3.39
C GLU A 39 5.19 15.76 -2.45
N SER A 40 4.01 16.24 -2.86
CA SER A 40 2.80 16.16 -2.04
C SER A 40 2.39 14.71 -1.78
N HIS A 41 2.64 13.80 -2.73
CA HIS A 41 2.37 12.37 -2.58
C HIS A 41 3.32 11.74 -1.55
N ALA A 42 4.62 12.04 -1.65
CA ALA A 42 5.62 11.60 -0.69
C ALA A 42 5.30 12.13 0.72
N HIS A 43 4.93 13.41 0.82
CA HIS A 43 4.56 14.03 2.09
C HIS A 43 3.30 13.40 2.70
N MET A 44 2.24 13.16 1.90
CA MET A 44 1.05 12.44 2.37
C MET A 44 1.40 11.05 2.90
N LEU A 45 2.22 10.27 2.19
CA LEU A 45 2.64 8.93 2.65
C LEU A 45 3.47 9.01 3.93
N LYS A 46 4.36 10.01 4.06
CA LYS A 46 5.13 10.25 5.28
C LYS A 46 4.21 10.58 6.47
N LEU A 47 3.24 11.48 6.29
CA LEU A 47 2.27 11.83 7.32
C LEU A 47 1.47 10.61 7.77
N ALA A 48 1.01 9.77 6.83
CA ALA A 48 0.30 8.55 7.14
C ALA A 48 1.20 7.54 7.88
N ALA A 49 2.41 7.28 7.40
CA ALA A 49 3.33 6.32 8.01
C ALA A 49 3.76 6.73 9.43
N ASN A 50 3.84 8.03 9.72
CA ASN A 50 4.20 8.53 11.05
C ASN A 50 3.08 8.40 12.08
N ARG A 51 1.85 8.03 11.68
CA ARG A 51 0.78 7.74 12.64
C ARG A 51 1.07 6.44 13.40
N PRO A 52 0.97 6.43 14.74
CA PRO A 52 1.24 5.23 15.54
C PRO A 52 0.26 4.10 15.26
N GLU A 53 -0.97 4.42 14.85
CA GLU A 53 -2.03 3.45 14.52
C GLU A 53 -1.80 2.78 13.17
N VAL A 54 -0.94 3.33 12.30
CA VAL A 54 -0.63 2.75 11.01
C VAL A 54 0.45 1.69 11.17
N ASP A 55 0.13 0.46 10.77
CA ASP A 55 1.05 -0.68 10.77
C ASP A 55 1.86 -0.71 9.47
N ARG A 56 1.18 -0.71 8.32
CA ARG A 56 1.80 -0.81 6.98
C ARG A 56 1.06 0.06 5.97
N ILE A 57 1.80 0.51 4.96
CA ILE A 57 1.23 1.13 3.76
C ILE A 57 1.79 0.40 2.54
N PHE A 58 0.91 -0.24 1.76
CA PHE A 58 1.28 -0.92 0.52
C PHE A 58 1.18 0.03 -0.67
N VAL A 59 2.23 0.07 -1.48
CA VAL A 59 2.38 0.90 -2.69
C VAL A 59 3.03 0.09 -3.80
N ASN A 60 2.94 0.56 -5.04
CA ASN A 60 3.73 -0.01 -6.13
C ASN A 60 5.25 0.06 -5.82
N ALA A 61 6.02 -0.93 -6.26
CA ALA A 61 7.47 -0.97 -6.05
C ALA A 61 8.21 0.27 -6.61
N ARG A 62 7.76 0.84 -7.73
CA ARG A 62 8.34 2.06 -8.32
C ARG A 62 8.13 3.30 -7.45
N ILE A 63 7.01 3.36 -6.72
CA ILE A 63 6.76 4.42 -5.74
C ILE A 63 7.73 4.27 -4.57
N LYS A 64 7.88 3.06 -4.05
CA LYS A 64 8.85 2.79 -2.97
C LYS A 64 10.28 3.13 -3.41
N ASP A 65 10.65 2.81 -4.64
CA ASP A 65 11.97 3.12 -5.22
C ASP A 65 12.22 4.64 -5.25
N GLU A 66 11.24 5.40 -5.76
CA GLU A 66 11.34 6.85 -5.79
C GLU A 66 11.51 7.43 -4.38
N LEU A 67 10.69 7.00 -3.42
CA LEU A 67 10.80 7.44 -2.03
C LEU A 67 12.16 7.09 -1.43
N CYS A 68 12.70 5.91 -1.74
CA CYS A 68 14.03 5.50 -1.29
C CYS A 68 15.13 6.40 -1.84
N ARG A 69 15.00 6.87 -3.09
CA ARG A 69 15.97 7.75 -3.75
C ARG A 69 15.85 9.21 -3.30
N SER A 70 14.63 9.74 -3.15
CA SER A 70 14.39 11.17 -2.92
C SER A 70 14.32 11.56 -1.44
N THR A 71 13.99 10.63 -0.53
CA THR A 71 13.88 10.94 0.91
C THR A 71 15.25 11.21 1.52
N THR A 72 15.46 12.43 2.00
CA THR A 72 16.65 12.81 2.78
C THR A 72 16.32 13.04 4.25
N GLY A 73 17.32 13.01 5.13
CA GLY A 73 17.13 13.19 6.57
C GLY A 73 16.46 11.99 7.25
N ASP A 74 15.35 12.21 7.95
CA ASP A 74 14.62 11.14 8.64
C ASP A 74 13.90 10.20 7.64
N ARG A 75 14.39 8.96 7.61
CA ARG A 75 13.93 7.86 6.75
C ARG A 75 13.18 6.78 7.53
N GLY A 76 13.00 6.90 8.85
CA GLY A 76 12.41 5.84 9.67
C GLY A 76 11.00 5.43 9.23
N TRP A 77 10.23 6.39 8.71
CA TRP A 77 8.87 6.19 8.20
C TRP A 77 8.81 5.27 6.97
N LEU A 78 9.88 5.23 6.17
CA LEU A 78 9.97 4.37 4.97
C LEU A 78 9.82 2.89 5.32
N ARG A 79 10.19 2.48 6.54
CA ARG A 79 10.02 1.10 7.02
C ARG A 79 8.59 0.60 6.84
N LYS A 80 7.59 1.46 7.08
CA LYS A 80 6.16 1.10 6.93
C LYS A 80 5.68 1.06 5.49
N ILE A 81 6.42 1.66 4.56
CA ILE A 81 6.09 1.63 3.12
C ILE A 81 6.56 0.31 2.52
N ARG A 82 5.62 -0.51 2.08
CA ARG A 82 5.84 -1.88 1.61
C ARG A 82 5.50 -1.98 0.12
N PRO A 83 6.43 -2.45 -0.73
CA PRO A 83 6.11 -2.69 -2.14
C PRO A 83 5.09 -3.84 -2.25
N TRP A 84 4.16 -3.71 -3.19
CA TRP A 84 3.21 -4.75 -3.58
C TRP A 84 2.87 -4.62 -5.07
N TYR A 85 2.35 -5.68 -5.69
CA TYR A 85 1.86 -5.64 -7.07
C TYR A 85 0.69 -4.66 -7.18
N TYR A 86 0.54 -4.03 -8.36
CA TYR A 86 -0.41 -2.95 -8.59
C TYR A 86 -0.11 -1.75 -7.67
N HIS A 87 -1.14 -1.10 -7.09
CA HIS A 87 -1.00 0.03 -6.17
C HIS A 87 -0.26 1.24 -6.79
N GLU A 88 -0.40 1.43 -8.10
CA GLU A 88 0.08 2.62 -8.81
C GLU A 88 -0.91 3.78 -8.81
N ASP A 89 -2.19 3.53 -8.55
CA ASP A 89 -3.24 4.56 -8.52
C ASP A 89 -3.75 4.85 -7.09
N HIS A 90 -3.47 3.94 -6.16
CA HIS A 90 -3.83 4.03 -4.76
C HIS A 90 -2.79 3.34 -3.87
N PHE A 91 -2.90 3.59 -2.57
CA PHE A 91 -2.15 2.87 -1.55
C PHE A 91 -3.12 2.20 -0.59
N HIS A 92 -2.71 1.05 -0.05
CA HIS A 92 -3.49 0.33 0.96
C HIS A 92 -2.86 0.54 2.32
N MET A 93 -3.55 1.27 3.18
CA MET A 93 -3.14 1.49 4.56
C MET A 93 -3.75 0.43 5.48
N ARG A 94 -2.91 -0.23 6.27
CA ARG A 94 -3.31 -1.17 7.32
C ARG A 94 -3.03 -0.56 8.68
N LEU A 95 -4.00 -0.68 9.57
CA LEU A 95 -3.88 -0.23 10.97
C LEU A 95 -3.46 -1.39 11.88
N THR A 96 -2.91 -1.02 13.04
CA THR A 96 -2.64 -1.95 14.13
C THR A 96 -3.94 -2.43 14.77
N CYS A 97 -3.94 -3.63 15.36
CA CYS A 97 -5.05 -4.09 16.19
C CYS A 97 -5.31 -3.11 17.36
N PRO A 98 -6.54 -2.63 17.54
CA PRO A 98 -6.90 -1.78 18.68
C PRO A 98 -6.63 -2.49 20.02
N PRO A 99 -6.19 -1.76 21.08
CA PRO A 99 -5.90 -2.36 22.39
C PRO A 99 -7.08 -3.07 23.05
N ASP A 100 -8.31 -2.64 22.76
CA ASP A 100 -9.57 -3.17 23.27
C ASP A 100 -10.17 -4.29 22.40
N SER A 101 -9.44 -4.76 21.39
CA SER A 101 -9.86 -5.83 20.47
C SER A 101 -9.04 -7.11 20.68
N PRO A 102 -9.32 -7.93 21.72
CA PRO A 102 -8.47 -9.06 22.10
C PRO A 102 -8.41 -10.20 21.07
N SER A 103 -9.46 -10.35 20.25
CA SER A 103 -9.49 -11.36 19.17
C SER A 103 -8.83 -10.88 17.88
N CYS A 104 -8.28 -9.65 17.82
CA CYS A 104 -7.57 -9.15 16.65
C CYS A 104 -6.15 -9.71 16.57
N VAL A 105 -5.81 -10.35 15.45
CA VAL A 105 -4.50 -10.96 15.22
C VAL A 105 -3.60 -10.01 14.41
N ARG A 106 -2.45 -9.66 14.97
CA ARG A 106 -1.43 -8.86 14.28
C ARG A 106 -0.62 -9.73 13.31
N GLN A 107 -0.14 -9.13 12.23
CA GLN A 107 0.89 -9.75 11.39
C GLN A 107 2.26 -9.70 12.07
N GLU A 108 3.21 -10.47 11.54
CA GLU A 108 4.61 -10.45 11.95
C GLU A 108 5.17 -9.01 11.93
N PRO A 109 6.17 -8.68 12.76
CA PRO A 109 6.83 -7.37 12.69
C PRO A 109 7.46 -7.11 11.32
N ILE A 110 7.43 -5.84 10.88
CA ILE A 110 8.18 -5.43 9.68
C ILE A 110 9.69 -5.60 9.97
N PRO A 111 10.50 -6.10 9.03
CA PRO A 111 11.96 -6.14 9.19
C PRO A 111 12.55 -4.79 9.60
N PRO A 112 13.68 -4.76 10.32
CA PRO A 112 14.39 -3.51 10.62
C PRO A 112 14.92 -2.84 9.35
N GLY A 113 15.27 -1.56 9.44
CA GLY A 113 15.72 -0.75 8.31
C GLY A 113 14.58 -0.06 7.56
N ASP A 114 14.92 0.72 6.54
CA ASP A 114 13.94 1.39 5.67
C ASP A 114 13.42 0.47 4.54
N GLY A 115 14.07 -0.67 4.34
CA GLY A 115 13.68 -1.71 3.38
C GLY A 115 13.97 -1.33 1.93
N CYS A 116 14.85 -0.36 1.69
CA CYS A 116 15.24 0.06 0.35
C CYS A 116 16.23 -0.92 -0.31
N GLU A 117 17.02 -1.65 0.47
CA GLU A 117 17.99 -2.64 -0.02
C GLU A 117 17.33 -3.92 -0.53
N ALA A 118 16.11 -4.21 -0.07
CA ALA A 118 15.35 -5.40 -0.46
C ALA A 118 14.46 -5.19 -1.70
N LEU A 119 14.58 -4.04 -2.37
CA LEU A 119 13.66 -3.63 -3.43
C LEU A 119 13.99 -4.26 -4.80
N ASP A 120 15.26 -4.63 -5.04
CA ASP A 120 15.72 -5.21 -6.31
C ASP A 120 14.90 -6.40 -6.77
N TRP A 121 14.51 -7.27 -5.83
CA TRP A 121 13.64 -8.40 -6.14
C TRP A 121 12.32 -7.92 -6.75
N TRP A 122 11.67 -6.91 -6.16
CA TRP A 122 10.40 -6.36 -6.67
C TRP A 122 10.55 -5.69 -8.03
N LEU A 123 11.64 -4.95 -8.23
CA LEU A 123 11.90 -4.24 -9.49
C LEU A 123 12.29 -5.18 -10.64
N SER A 124 12.72 -6.41 -10.33
CA SER A 124 13.02 -7.46 -11.32
C SER A 124 11.81 -8.33 -11.71
N LYS A 125 10.68 -8.24 -10.99
CA LYS A 125 9.47 -9.00 -11.30
C LYS A 125 8.62 -8.32 -12.38
N PRO A 126 7.80 -9.10 -13.12
CA PRO A 126 6.77 -8.52 -13.97
C PRO A 126 5.81 -7.65 -13.15
N ALA A 127 5.20 -6.65 -13.80
CA ALA A 127 4.27 -5.72 -13.15
C ALA A 127 3.04 -6.43 -12.54
N GLU A 128 2.62 -7.55 -13.16
CA GLU A 128 1.53 -8.37 -12.68
C GLU A 128 2.04 -9.75 -12.24
N PRO A 129 1.52 -10.30 -11.14
CA PRO A 129 1.89 -11.64 -10.69
C PRO A 129 1.37 -12.67 -11.70
N THR A 130 2.25 -13.55 -12.17
CA THR A 130 1.84 -14.71 -12.96
C THR A 130 1.23 -15.77 -12.02
N PRO A 131 0.00 -16.26 -12.30
CA PRO A 131 -0.60 -17.29 -11.46
C PRO A 131 0.25 -18.56 -11.49
N ASP A 132 0.77 -18.98 -10.34
CA ASP A 132 1.45 -20.25 -10.22
C ASP A 132 0.43 -21.39 -10.19
N ARG A 133 0.19 -22.00 -11.35
CA ARG A 133 -0.74 -23.13 -11.50
C ARG A 133 -0.21 -24.45 -10.92
N LYS A 134 1.05 -24.51 -10.47
CA LYS A 134 1.71 -25.77 -10.06
C LYS A 134 1.67 -26.03 -8.56
N THR A 135 1.37 -25.03 -7.75
CA THR A 135 1.36 -25.16 -6.29
C THR A 135 -0.08 -25.40 -5.80
N PRO A 136 -0.38 -26.54 -5.14
CA PRO A 136 -1.69 -26.76 -4.54
C PRO A 136 -2.02 -25.61 -3.59
N SER A 137 -3.22 -25.03 -3.72
CA SER A 137 -3.65 -23.98 -2.80
C SER A 137 -3.65 -24.54 -1.38
N ALA A 138 -3.00 -23.83 -0.46
CA ALA A 138 -3.17 -24.10 0.96
C ALA A 138 -4.66 -24.10 1.32
N PRO A 139 -5.10 -24.95 2.28
CA PRO A 139 -6.48 -24.90 2.75
C PRO A 139 -6.79 -23.50 3.28
N LYS A 140 -7.99 -23.01 2.99
CA LYS A 140 -8.44 -21.71 3.49
C LYS A 140 -8.46 -21.75 5.02
N PRO A 141 -8.02 -20.69 5.70
CA PRO A 141 -8.15 -20.58 7.15
C PRO A 141 -9.62 -20.74 7.56
N ALA A 142 -9.85 -21.40 8.69
CA ALA A 142 -11.19 -21.47 9.28
C ALA A 142 -11.65 -20.06 9.68
N LEU A 143 -12.93 -19.78 9.49
CA LEU A 143 -13.53 -18.52 9.92
C LEU A 143 -13.48 -18.43 11.46
N PRO A 144 -13.06 -17.28 12.05
CA PRO A 144 -13.05 -17.09 13.50
C PRO A 144 -14.41 -17.40 14.13
N ALA A 145 -14.41 -17.89 15.38
CA ALA A 145 -15.63 -18.31 16.07
C ALA A 145 -16.63 -17.15 16.20
N GLU A 146 -16.13 -15.96 16.52
CA GLU A 146 -16.88 -14.71 16.66
C GLU A 146 -17.48 -14.25 15.33
N CYS A 147 -16.85 -14.56 14.20
CA CYS A 147 -17.41 -14.26 12.88
C CYS A 147 -18.49 -15.28 12.48
N ARG A 148 -18.37 -16.54 12.93
CA ARG A 148 -19.40 -17.57 12.68
C ARG A 148 -20.70 -17.28 13.42
N SER A 149 -20.66 -16.70 14.61
CA SER A 149 -21.88 -16.36 15.36
C SER A 149 -22.74 -15.34 14.62
N VAL A 150 -22.14 -14.34 13.95
CA VAL A 150 -22.86 -13.34 13.15
C VAL A 150 -23.63 -13.96 11.99
N LEU A 151 -23.18 -15.11 11.46
CA LEU A 151 -23.86 -15.80 10.36
C LEU A 151 -24.99 -16.74 10.82
N ALA A 152 -25.06 -17.04 12.13
CA ALA A 152 -26.04 -17.95 12.70
C ALA A 152 -27.31 -17.24 13.17
N ASP A 153 -27.27 -15.90 13.26
CA ASP A 153 -28.40 -15.01 13.50
C ASP A 153 -29.10 -14.62 12.18
#